data_AF-A0AAW4P5H3-F1
#
_entry.id   AF-A0AAW4P5H3-F1
#
_cell.length_a   1.000
_cell.length_b   1.000
_cell.length_c   1.000
_cell.angle_alpha   90.00
_cell.angle_beta   90.00
_cell.angle_gamma   90.00
#
_symmetry.space_group_name_H-M   'P 1'
#
loop_
_entity.id
_entity.type
_entity.pdbx_description
1 polymer ?
#
loop_
_entity_poly.entity_id
_entity_poly.type
_entity_poly.pdbx_seq_one_letter_code
_entity_poly.pdbx_strand_id
1 'polypeptide(L)'
;MSVSRFLIENNGSNQNNIKLAISKTYHLCKDAGLQRITLLFPAKRTFSHSDIATFLGEQAAKALLKDQKVDLGNNILLDFNIPKNFSVHGNHDIVLATYLTDKDMDIVDSARNVDSIVFLPWSEVEGKRWLSTWTPEIVGPSTWKVQKAQLLPPVGDEILRLGRCINMSTGLSHPSDKDMAKRIFTSLKKQGFRATEEEIRQFAVNNGWEPVRAKELASFAKKYIG
;
A
#
# COMPACT_ATOMS: atom_id res chain seq x y z
N MET A 1 6.12 -7.99 -13.56
CA MET A 1 4.76 -7.51 -13.91
C MET A 1 4.44 -6.34 -13.00
N SER A 2 3.73 -5.32 -13.49
CA SER A 2 3.25 -4.21 -12.66
C SER A 2 1.99 -4.67 -11.92
N VAL A 3 1.95 -4.48 -10.60
CA VAL A 3 0.78 -4.83 -9.78
C VAL A 3 -0.38 -3.90 -10.10
N SER A 4 -1.53 -4.46 -10.48
CA SER A 4 -2.77 -3.70 -10.69
C SER A 4 -3.33 -3.23 -9.35
N ARG A 5 -3.80 -1.98 -9.27
CA ARG A 5 -4.24 -1.37 -8.02
C ARG A 5 -5.63 -0.79 -8.15
N PHE A 6 -6.47 -1.10 -7.17
CA PHE A 6 -7.87 -0.69 -7.12
C PHE A 6 -8.18 -0.04 -5.77
N LEU A 7 -8.96 1.05 -5.79
CA LEU A 7 -9.40 1.75 -4.58
C LEU A 7 -10.92 1.82 -4.54
N ILE A 8 -11.50 1.51 -3.40
CA ILE A 8 -12.91 1.82 -3.11
C ILE A 8 -12.91 3.03 -2.18
N GLU A 9 -13.46 4.16 -2.62
CA GLU A 9 -13.58 5.35 -1.76
C GLU A 9 -14.49 5.02 -0.56
N ASN A 10 -13.95 5.08 0.65
CA ASN A 10 -14.66 4.67 1.86
C ASN A 10 -14.29 5.51 3.08
N ASN A 11 -15.26 5.73 3.96
CA ASN A 11 -15.08 6.37 5.25
C ASN A 11 -16.00 5.70 6.28
N GLY A 12 -15.41 5.04 7.27
CA GLY A 12 -16.10 4.25 8.29
C GLY A 12 -16.81 3.02 7.72
N SER A 13 -17.85 2.59 8.46
CA SER A 13 -18.70 1.47 8.10
C SER A 13 -19.56 1.78 6.87
N ASN A 14 -19.41 0.98 5.81
CA ASN A 14 -20.25 1.08 4.62
C ASN A 14 -20.39 -0.29 3.94
N GLN A 15 -21.56 -0.91 4.09
CA GLN A 15 -21.85 -2.24 3.55
C GLN A 15 -21.80 -2.31 2.02
N ASN A 16 -22.19 -1.23 1.32
CA ASN A 16 -22.13 -1.20 -0.14
C ASN A 16 -20.69 -1.22 -0.63
N ASN A 17 -19.81 -0.48 0.04
CA ASN A 17 -18.38 -0.44 -0.30
C ASN A 17 -17.67 -1.75 0.01
N ILE A 18 -18.04 -2.42 1.12
CA ILE A 18 -17.55 -3.77 1.44
C ILE A 18 -17.95 -4.75 0.33
N LYS A 19 -19.23 -4.71 -0.08
CA LYS A 19 -19.73 -5.54 -1.18
C LYS A 19 -18.97 -5.28 -2.49
N LEU A 20 -18.71 -4.01 -2.83
CA LEU A 20 -17.92 -3.64 -4.00
C LEU A 20 -16.48 -4.17 -3.92
N ALA A 21 -15.82 -4.02 -2.77
CA ALA A 21 -14.46 -4.49 -2.59
C ALA A 21 -14.34 -6.02 -2.73
N ILE A 22 -15.22 -6.77 -2.07
CA ILE A 22 -15.24 -8.24 -2.16
C ILE A 22 -15.60 -8.69 -3.57
N SER A 23 -16.62 -8.08 -4.20
CA SER A 23 -17.02 -8.40 -5.58
C SER A 23 -15.89 -8.15 -6.57
N LYS A 24 -15.23 -6.97 -6.53
CA LYS A 24 -14.09 -6.67 -7.41
C LYS A 24 -12.96 -7.67 -7.20
N THR A 25 -12.60 -7.96 -5.96
CA THR A 25 -11.53 -8.92 -5.63
C THR A 25 -11.83 -10.31 -6.17
N TYR A 26 -13.08 -10.77 -6.00
CA TYR A 26 -13.53 -12.06 -6.54
C TYR A 26 -13.45 -12.12 -8.07
N HIS A 27 -13.95 -11.08 -8.75
CA HIS A 27 -13.91 -11.03 -10.22
C HIS A 27 -12.49 -10.97 -10.76
N LEU A 28 -11.61 -10.17 -10.16
CA LEU A 28 -10.19 -10.14 -10.54
C LEU A 28 -9.55 -11.53 -10.43
N CYS A 29 -9.79 -12.23 -9.33
CA CYS A 29 -9.26 -13.58 -9.13
C CYS A 29 -9.81 -14.56 -10.17
N LYS A 30 -11.14 -14.56 -10.36
CA LYS A 30 -11.84 -15.46 -11.28
C LYS A 30 -11.43 -15.23 -12.73
N ASP A 31 -11.46 -13.98 -13.19
CA ASP A 31 -11.27 -13.63 -14.59
C ASP A 31 -9.81 -13.83 -15.03
N ALA A 32 -8.86 -13.74 -14.11
CA ALA A 32 -7.46 -14.06 -14.32
C ALA A 32 -7.14 -15.57 -14.18
N GLY A 33 -8.11 -16.41 -13.82
CA GLY A 33 -7.89 -17.85 -13.57
C GLY A 33 -7.05 -18.14 -12.33
N LEU A 34 -7.01 -17.21 -11.39
CA LEU A 34 -6.30 -17.31 -10.11
C LEU A 34 -7.18 -17.99 -9.06
N GLN A 35 -6.59 -18.40 -7.93
CA GLN A 35 -7.28 -19.23 -6.94
C GLN A 35 -7.19 -18.71 -5.52
N ARG A 36 -6.39 -17.67 -5.25
CA ARG A 36 -6.17 -17.19 -3.89
C ARG A 36 -6.53 -15.72 -3.71
N ILE A 37 -7.31 -15.45 -2.66
CA ILE A 37 -7.55 -14.10 -2.17
C ILE A 37 -7.05 -14.03 -0.74
N THR A 38 -6.10 -13.14 -0.46
CA THR A 38 -5.65 -12.86 0.90
C THR A 38 -6.32 -11.59 1.43
N LEU A 39 -7.24 -11.75 2.38
CA LEU A 39 -7.82 -10.66 3.14
C LEU A 39 -6.85 -10.20 4.22
N LEU A 40 -6.44 -8.94 4.16
CA LEU A 40 -5.65 -8.29 5.19
C LEU A 40 -6.51 -7.33 6.00
N PHE A 41 -6.41 -7.46 7.32
CA PHE A 41 -7.09 -6.62 8.30
C PHE A 41 -6.10 -6.19 9.40
N PRO A 42 -6.29 -5.03 10.07
CA PRO A 42 -5.28 -4.50 10.99
C PRO A 42 -4.89 -5.46 12.13
N ALA A 43 -5.87 -6.16 12.73
CA ALA A 43 -5.61 -7.08 13.83
C ALA A 43 -6.66 -8.20 13.92
N LYS A 44 -6.23 -9.42 14.28
CA LYS A 44 -7.14 -10.56 14.51
C LYS A 44 -8.20 -10.25 15.57
N ARG A 45 -7.82 -9.57 16.66
CA ARG A 45 -8.69 -9.28 17.82
C ARG A 45 -9.92 -8.44 17.45
N THR A 46 -9.78 -7.51 16.51
CA THR A 46 -10.85 -6.59 16.14
C THR A 46 -11.64 -7.06 14.92
N PHE A 47 -11.15 -8.08 14.19
CA PHE A 47 -11.79 -8.57 12.98
C PHE A 47 -13.21 -9.10 13.24
N SER A 48 -13.43 -9.88 14.32
CA SER A 48 -14.76 -10.48 14.62
C SER A 48 -15.88 -9.47 14.85
N HIS A 49 -15.54 -8.23 15.18
CA HIS A 49 -16.50 -7.14 15.42
C HIS A 49 -16.56 -6.14 14.26
N SER A 50 -15.88 -6.44 13.15
CA SER A 50 -15.84 -5.58 11.98
C SER A 50 -17.03 -5.81 11.06
N ASP A 51 -17.41 -4.77 10.32
CA ASP A 51 -18.44 -4.86 9.28
C ASP A 51 -18.13 -5.90 8.20
N ILE A 52 -16.84 -6.16 7.97
CA ILE A 52 -16.36 -7.15 7.00
C ILE A 52 -16.62 -8.56 7.51
N ALA A 53 -16.33 -8.85 8.77
CA ALA A 53 -16.66 -10.13 9.37
C ALA A 53 -18.18 -10.36 9.40
N THR A 54 -18.96 -9.32 9.69
CA THR A 54 -20.43 -9.36 9.62
C THR A 54 -20.89 -9.69 8.19
N PHE A 55 -20.31 -9.04 7.18
CA PHE A 55 -20.65 -9.29 5.77
C PHE A 55 -20.31 -10.73 5.33
N LEU A 56 -19.15 -11.25 5.74
CA LEU A 56 -18.74 -12.63 5.42
C LEU A 56 -19.59 -13.69 6.13
N GLY A 57 -20.22 -13.31 7.24
CA GLY A 57 -20.99 -14.20 8.08
C GLY A 57 -20.15 -14.92 9.15
N GLU A 58 -20.82 -15.29 10.25
CA GLU A 58 -20.17 -15.80 11.46
C GLU A 58 -19.32 -17.05 11.22
N GLN A 59 -19.80 -17.98 10.38
CA GLN A 59 -19.09 -19.23 10.08
C GLN A 59 -17.78 -18.96 9.34
N ALA A 60 -17.81 -18.15 8.28
CA ALA A 60 -16.63 -17.80 7.50
C ALA A 60 -15.64 -17.00 8.35
N ALA A 61 -16.11 -15.99 9.09
CA ALA A 61 -15.26 -15.18 9.96
C ALA A 61 -14.54 -16.03 11.03
N LYS A 62 -15.24 -16.99 11.66
CA LYS A 62 -14.64 -17.93 12.62
C LYS A 62 -13.62 -18.86 11.98
N ALA A 63 -13.86 -19.34 10.76
CA ALA A 63 -12.91 -20.16 10.01
C ALA A 63 -11.61 -19.38 9.73
N LEU A 64 -11.74 -18.16 9.20
CA LEU A 64 -10.61 -17.27 8.91
C LEU A 64 -9.77 -16.94 10.15
N LEU A 65 -10.41 -16.70 11.30
CA LEU A 65 -9.71 -16.44 12.57
C LEU A 65 -8.88 -17.63 13.07
N LYS A 66 -9.25 -18.85 12.67
CA LYS A 66 -8.54 -20.10 12.95
C LYS A 66 -7.51 -20.46 11.86
N ASP A 67 -7.16 -19.50 11.01
CA ASP A 67 -6.23 -19.68 9.89
C ASP A 67 -6.71 -20.72 8.86
N GLN A 68 -8.02 -21.00 8.84
CA GLN A 68 -8.65 -21.83 7.82
C GLN A 68 -8.99 -20.98 6.59
N LYS A 69 -9.06 -21.64 5.44
CA LYS A 69 -9.49 -21.01 4.19
C LYS A 69 -11.00 -21.17 4.01
N VAL A 70 -11.64 -20.16 3.43
CA VAL A 70 -13.06 -20.18 3.06
C VAL A 70 -13.16 -20.31 1.55
N ASP A 71 -13.92 -21.29 1.07
CA ASP A 71 -14.21 -21.46 -0.36
C ASP A 71 -15.28 -20.46 -0.81
N LEU A 72 -14.96 -19.66 -1.83
CA LEU A 72 -15.86 -18.70 -2.46
C LEU A 72 -16.50 -19.25 -3.75
N GLY A 73 -16.29 -20.54 -4.05
CA GLY A 73 -16.66 -21.20 -5.29
C GLY A 73 -15.63 -20.99 -6.40
N ASN A 74 -15.75 -21.75 -7.49
CA ASN A 74 -14.80 -21.75 -8.62
C ASN A 74 -13.34 -22.03 -8.20
N ASN A 75 -13.13 -22.83 -7.15
CA ASN A 75 -11.82 -23.11 -6.55
C ASN A 75 -11.09 -21.86 -6.01
N ILE A 76 -11.81 -20.75 -5.77
CA ILE A 76 -11.23 -19.54 -5.20
C ILE A 76 -11.30 -19.63 -3.67
N LEU A 77 -10.12 -19.60 -3.05
CA LEU A 77 -9.96 -19.67 -1.60
C LEU A 77 -9.65 -18.29 -1.03
N LEU A 78 -10.44 -17.89 -0.04
CA LEU A 78 -10.18 -16.75 0.81
C LEU A 78 -9.37 -17.18 2.02
N ASP A 79 -8.19 -16.59 2.20
CA ASP A 79 -7.40 -16.70 3.43
C ASP A 79 -7.31 -15.34 4.13
N PHE A 80 -7.02 -15.38 5.43
CA PHE A 80 -6.95 -14.20 6.27
C PHE A 80 -5.56 -14.03 6.85
N ASN A 81 -5.06 -12.81 6.84
CA ASN A 81 -3.79 -12.48 7.44
C ASN A 81 -3.83 -11.06 8.04
N ILE A 82 -2.80 -10.73 8.81
CA ILE A 82 -2.58 -9.39 9.35
C ILE A 82 -1.24 -8.85 8.82
N PRO A 83 -1.05 -7.53 8.68
CA PRO A 83 0.17 -6.94 8.12
C PRO A 83 1.46 -7.45 8.79
N LYS A 84 1.44 -7.65 10.11
CA LYS A 84 2.58 -8.19 10.88
C LYS A 84 3.07 -9.57 10.38
N ASN A 85 2.16 -10.41 9.89
CA ASN A 85 2.45 -11.77 9.47
C ASN A 85 2.39 -11.91 7.93
N PHE A 86 2.23 -10.80 7.22
CA PHE A 86 2.15 -10.79 5.76
C PHE A 86 3.55 -10.97 5.17
N SER A 87 3.70 -11.97 4.28
CA SER A 87 4.98 -12.26 3.66
C SER A 87 5.08 -11.52 2.33
N VAL A 88 6.01 -10.56 2.25
CA VAL A 88 6.29 -9.80 1.02
C VAL A 88 6.72 -10.70 -0.16
N HIS A 89 7.28 -11.87 0.15
CA HIS A 89 7.67 -12.89 -0.83
C HIS A 89 6.67 -14.06 -0.92
N GLY A 90 5.59 -14.01 -0.12
CA GLY A 90 4.54 -15.02 -0.16
C GLY A 90 3.80 -14.98 -1.50
N ASN A 91 3.21 -16.12 -1.87
CA ASN A 91 2.37 -16.18 -3.06
C ASN A 91 0.95 -15.70 -2.72
N HIS A 92 0.63 -14.47 -3.13
CA HIS A 92 -0.64 -13.80 -2.86
C HIS A 92 -1.24 -13.37 -4.20
N ASP A 93 -2.01 -14.23 -4.87
CA ASP A 93 -2.57 -13.91 -6.19
C ASP A 93 -3.28 -12.54 -6.17
N ILE A 94 -4.29 -12.38 -5.31
CA ILE A 94 -5.00 -11.11 -5.10
C ILE A 94 -4.97 -10.75 -3.61
N VAL A 95 -4.66 -9.50 -3.29
CA VAL A 95 -4.74 -8.98 -1.90
C VAL A 95 -5.92 -8.02 -1.76
N LEU A 96 -6.79 -8.32 -0.80
CA LEU A 96 -7.84 -7.42 -0.33
C LEU A 96 -7.37 -6.75 0.96
N ALA A 97 -6.82 -5.55 0.85
CA ALA A 97 -6.36 -4.76 1.97
C ALA A 97 -7.53 -3.94 2.55
N THR A 98 -7.91 -4.22 3.79
CA THR A 98 -9.09 -3.64 4.40
C THR A 98 -8.75 -2.91 5.68
N TYR A 99 -9.14 -1.65 5.76
CA TYR A 99 -8.99 -0.77 6.93
C TYR A 99 -7.55 -0.64 7.43
N LEU A 100 -6.60 -0.90 6.54
CA LEU A 100 -5.18 -0.84 6.85
C LEU A 100 -4.71 0.61 6.97
N THR A 101 -3.85 0.84 7.95
CA THR A 101 -3.17 2.12 8.09
C THR A 101 -2.16 2.33 6.97
N ASP A 102 -1.71 3.58 6.79
CA ASP A 102 -0.60 3.92 5.90
C ASP A 102 0.64 3.04 6.08
N LYS A 103 0.98 2.75 7.34
CA LYS A 103 2.14 1.91 7.68
C LYS A 103 1.93 0.46 7.25
N ASP A 104 0.72 -0.06 7.43
CA ASP A 104 0.38 -1.42 7.03
C ASP A 104 0.32 -1.54 5.51
N MET A 105 -0.21 -0.52 4.82
CA MET A 105 -0.20 -0.45 3.36
C MET A 105 1.21 -0.39 2.79
N ASP A 106 2.17 0.31 3.42
CA ASP A 106 3.57 0.28 2.98
C ASP A 106 4.13 -1.16 2.95
N ILE A 107 3.68 -2.06 3.85
CA ILE A 107 4.06 -3.48 3.85
C ILE A 107 3.37 -4.21 2.68
N VAL A 108 2.07 -3.99 2.49
CA VAL A 108 1.29 -4.64 1.42
C VAL A 108 1.80 -4.25 0.04
N ASP A 109 2.06 -2.97 -0.18
CA ASP A 109 2.55 -2.42 -1.43
C ASP A 109 3.97 -2.89 -1.79
N SER A 110 4.70 -3.43 -0.80
CA SER A 110 6.03 -4.04 -1.02
C SER A 110 5.94 -5.45 -1.60
N ALA A 111 4.76 -6.09 -1.59
CA ALA A 111 4.54 -7.46 -2.10
C ALA A 111 5.05 -7.64 -3.54
N ARG A 112 5.78 -8.72 -3.79
CA ARG A 112 6.42 -8.99 -5.09
C ARG A 112 5.63 -9.97 -5.96
N ASN A 113 4.94 -10.92 -5.35
CA ASN A 113 4.20 -11.98 -6.02
C ASN A 113 2.70 -11.78 -5.82
N VAL A 114 2.21 -10.64 -6.33
CA VAL A 114 0.79 -10.26 -6.32
C VAL A 114 0.39 -9.74 -7.69
N ASP A 115 -0.74 -10.20 -8.18
CA ASP A 115 -1.32 -9.72 -9.44
C ASP A 115 -2.01 -8.37 -9.19
N SER A 116 -2.88 -8.32 -8.18
CA SER A 116 -3.69 -7.15 -7.88
C SER A 116 -3.84 -6.87 -6.39
N ILE A 117 -3.85 -5.57 -6.03
CA ILE A 117 -4.18 -5.07 -4.69
C ILE A 117 -5.47 -4.26 -4.77
N VAL A 118 -6.45 -4.66 -3.96
CA VAL A 118 -7.72 -3.94 -3.77
C VAL A 118 -7.70 -3.31 -2.38
N PHE A 119 -7.75 -1.98 -2.30
CA PHE A 119 -7.74 -1.24 -1.04
C PHE A 119 -9.14 -0.70 -0.70
N LEU A 120 -9.62 -1.08 0.48
CA LEU A 120 -10.80 -0.51 1.14
C LEU A 120 -10.35 0.20 2.42
N PRO A 121 -10.12 1.52 2.39
CA PRO A 121 -9.67 2.28 3.56
C PRO A 121 -10.76 2.39 4.63
N TRP A 122 -10.37 2.61 5.89
CA TRP A 122 -11.30 3.01 6.94
C TRP A 122 -11.55 4.51 6.92
N SER A 123 -10.56 5.32 6.55
CA SER A 123 -10.66 6.78 6.52
C SER A 123 -10.36 7.36 5.14
N GLU A 124 -10.99 8.49 4.84
CA GLU A 124 -10.70 9.26 3.64
C GLU A 124 -9.23 9.73 3.58
N VAL A 125 -8.61 10.00 4.73
CA VAL A 125 -7.21 10.45 4.82
C VAL A 125 -6.25 9.38 4.28
N GLU A 126 -6.36 8.14 4.77
CA GLU A 126 -5.55 7.01 4.32
C GLU A 126 -5.81 6.71 2.83
N GLY A 127 -7.10 6.71 2.45
CA GLY A 127 -7.51 6.48 1.07
C GLY A 127 -6.93 7.51 0.10
N LYS A 128 -6.99 8.81 0.42
CA LYS A 128 -6.42 9.88 -0.40
C LYS A 128 -4.89 9.83 -0.47
N ARG A 129 -4.21 9.48 0.61
CA ARG A 129 -2.74 9.30 0.58
C ARG A 129 -2.35 8.16 -0.35
N TRP A 130 -3.06 7.05 -0.31
CA TRP A 130 -2.80 5.92 -1.21
C TRP A 130 -3.15 6.26 -2.68
N LEU A 131 -4.30 6.91 -2.92
CA LEU A 131 -4.74 7.39 -4.23
C LEU A 131 -3.72 8.32 -4.90
N SER A 132 -3.18 9.28 -4.15
CA SER A 132 -2.19 10.24 -4.67
C SER A 132 -0.83 9.59 -4.99
N THR A 133 -0.51 8.47 -4.35
CA THR A 133 0.71 7.71 -4.61
C THR A 133 0.58 6.85 -5.86
N TRP A 134 -0.42 5.97 -5.91
CA TRP A 134 -0.43 4.82 -6.82
C TRP A 134 -1.27 4.96 -8.08
N THR A 135 -2.09 6.01 -8.21
CA THR A 135 -3.07 6.15 -9.31
C THR A 135 -3.88 4.87 -9.58
N PRO A 136 -4.51 4.28 -8.56
CA PRO A 136 -5.37 3.09 -8.74
C PRO A 136 -6.57 3.39 -9.63
N GLU A 137 -7.17 2.33 -10.19
CA GLU A 137 -8.54 2.39 -10.69
C GLU A 137 -9.50 2.56 -9.50
N ILE A 138 -10.41 3.54 -9.59
CA ILE A 138 -11.43 3.76 -8.58
C ILE A 138 -12.64 2.87 -8.91
N VAL A 139 -13.05 2.05 -7.95
CA VAL A 139 -14.15 1.11 -8.09
C VAL A 139 -15.39 1.71 -7.44
N GLY A 140 -16.41 1.98 -8.28
CA GLY A 140 -17.62 2.68 -7.87
C GLY A 140 -17.55 4.19 -8.11
N PRO A 141 -18.40 4.99 -7.45
CA PRO A 141 -18.38 6.44 -7.59
C PRO A 141 -17.03 7.03 -7.15
N SER A 142 -16.51 7.98 -7.94
CA SER A 142 -15.33 8.76 -7.55
C SER A 142 -15.73 10.18 -7.18
N THR A 143 -15.43 10.55 -5.94
CA THR A 143 -15.75 11.84 -5.33
C THR A 143 -14.51 12.51 -4.75
N TRP A 144 -13.47 11.75 -4.42
CA TRP A 144 -12.27 12.29 -3.80
C TRP A 144 -11.41 13.05 -4.81
N LYS A 145 -11.02 14.26 -4.42
CA LYS A 145 -10.02 15.05 -5.13
C LYS A 145 -8.70 14.93 -4.39
N VAL A 146 -7.65 14.53 -5.11
CA VAL A 146 -6.28 14.52 -4.60
C VAL A 146 -5.39 15.33 -5.52
N GLN A 147 -4.49 16.10 -4.92
CA GLN A 147 -3.39 16.71 -5.65
C GLN A 147 -2.19 15.78 -5.53
N LYS A 148 -1.61 15.40 -6.66
CA LYS A 148 -0.34 14.67 -6.64
C LYS A 148 0.73 15.62 -6.12
N ALA A 149 1.52 15.14 -5.17
CA ALA A 149 2.67 15.87 -4.69
C ALA A 149 3.64 16.07 -5.87
N GLN A 150 3.93 17.31 -6.23
CA GLN A 150 4.83 17.64 -7.34
C GLN A 150 6.18 18.02 -6.76
N LEU A 151 7.10 17.07 -6.81
CA LEU A 151 8.47 17.33 -6.44
C LEU A 151 9.16 18.18 -7.53
N LEU A 152 9.87 19.24 -7.13
CA LEU A 152 10.64 20.05 -8.06
C LEU A 152 11.69 19.19 -8.78
N PRO A 153 11.88 19.34 -10.11
CA PRO A 153 12.79 18.51 -10.88
C PRO A 153 14.21 18.40 -10.30
N PRO A 154 14.86 19.50 -9.83
CA PRO A 154 16.20 19.39 -9.23
C PRO A 154 16.28 18.49 -7.99
N VAL A 155 15.21 18.43 -7.19
CA VAL A 155 15.15 17.53 -6.02
C VAL A 155 14.91 16.09 -6.48
N GLY A 156 14.03 15.90 -7.47
CA GLY A 156 13.75 14.59 -8.06
C GLY A 156 14.98 13.96 -8.71
N ASP A 157 15.73 14.72 -9.49
CA ASP A 157 16.93 14.27 -10.21
C ASP A 157 18.00 13.73 -9.24
N GLU A 158 18.15 14.39 -8.09
CA GLU A 158 19.07 13.95 -7.05
C GLU A 158 18.58 12.68 -6.31
N ILE A 159 17.27 12.52 -6.10
CA ILE A 159 16.71 11.27 -5.56
C ILE A 159 16.91 10.12 -6.55
N LEU A 160 16.72 10.36 -7.85
CA LEU A 160 17.01 9.38 -8.90
C LEU A 160 18.50 9.04 -8.96
N ARG A 161 19.38 10.03 -8.79
CA ARG A 161 20.83 9.81 -8.70
C ARG A 161 21.18 8.94 -7.50
N LEU A 162 20.63 9.24 -6.32
CA LEU A 162 20.81 8.44 -5.12
C LEU A 162 20.33 6.99 -5.32
N GLY A 163 19.14 6.81 -5.92
CA GLY A 163 18.58 5.48 -6.20
C GLY A 163 19.41 4.63 -7.17
N ARG A 164 20.23 5.26 -8.03
CA ARG A 164 21.20 4.56 -8.89
C ARG A 164 22.48 4.14 -8.16
N CYS A 165 22.77 4.76 -7.02
CA CYS A 165 23.97 4.49 -6.23
C CYS A 165 23.74 3.48 -5.10
N ILE A 166 22.49 3.24 -4.71
CA ILE A 166 22.16 2.38 -3.56
C ILE A 166 21.16 1.29 -3.96
N ASN A 167 21.09 0.21 -3.17
CA ASN A 167 20.02 -0.75 -3.34
C ASN A 167 18.71 -0.21 -2.72
N MET A 168 17.74 0.11 -3.59
CA MET A 168 16.45 0.69 -3.19
C MET A 168 15.56 -0.25 -2.35
N SER A 169 15.84 -1.56 -2.31
CA SER A 169 15.15 -2.51 -1.42
C SER A 169 15.72 -2.52 0.00
N THR A 170 16.98 -2.10 0.18
CA THR A 170 17.60 -1.95 1.51
C THR A 170 17.63 -0.50 2.00
N GLY A 171 17.35 0.45 1.11
CA GLY A 171 17.30 1.87 1.43
C GLY A 171 18.63 2.40 1.96
N LEU A 172 18.57 3.35 2.90
CA LEU A 172 19.75 3.97 3.52
C LEU A 172 20.33 3.13 4.67
N SER A 173 20.53 1.83 4.46
CA SER A 173 21.01 0.91 5.52
C SER A 173 22.51 1.09 5.81
N HIS A 174 23.33 1.38 4.79
CA HIS A 174 24.77 1.56 4.97
C HIS A 174 25.15 2.99 5.37
N PRO A 175 26.17 3.21 6.23
CA PRO A 175 26.62 4.56 6.61
C PRO A 175 26.98 5.45 5.42
N SER A 176 27.62 4.90 4.37
CA SER A 176 27.96 5.68 3.16
C SER A 176 26.73 6.22 2.43
N ASP A 177 25.64 5.46 2.42
CA ASP A 177 24.40 5.85 1.75
C ASP A 177 23.76 7.03 2.49
N LYS A 178 23.79 6.98 3.83
CA LYS A 178 23.34 8.09 4.69
C LYS A 178 24.20 9.33 4.49
N ASP A 179 25.52 9.19 4.41
CA ASP A 179 26.42 10.31 4.17
C ASP A 179 26.20 10.95 2.80
N MET A 180 26.00 10.13 1.76
CA MET A 180 25.65 10.60 0.42
C MET A 180 24.31 11.35 0.42
N ALA A 181 23.25 10.73 0.95
CA ALA A 181 21.92 11.34 1.04
C ALA A 181 21.96 12.67 1.82
N LYS A 182 22.69 12.71 2.95
CA LYS A 182 22.87 13.92 3.75
C LYS A 182 23.53 15.05 2.94
N ARG A 183 24.60 14.74 2.20
CA ARG A 183 25.30 15.72 1.34
C ARG A 183 24.36 16.26 0.27
N ILE A 184 23.60 15.38 -0.38
CA ILE A 184 22.62 15.73 -1.42
C ILE A 184 21.56 16.69 -0.85
N PHE A 185 20.83 16.31 0.19
CA PHE A 185 19.74 17.12 0.73
C PHE A 185 20.22 18.44 1.34
N THR A 186 21.40 18.44 1.97
CA THR A 186 22.02 19.68 2.47
C THR A 186 22.41 20.62 1.32
N SER A 187 22.93 20.08 0.21
CA SER A 187 23.27 20.87 -0.99
C SER A 187 22.02 21.50 -1.61
N LEU A 188 20.94 20.72 -1.76
CA LEU A 188 19.66 21.20 -2.29
C LEU A 188 19.08 22.34 -1.43
N LYS A 189 19.14 22.21 -0.10
CA LYS A 189 18.73 23.29 0.81
C LYS A 189 19.55 24.56 0.65
N LYS A 190 20.87 24.42 0.48
CA LYS A 190 21.77 25.58 0.22
C LYS A 190 21.46 26.28 -1.10
N GLN A 191 20.97 25.54 -2.09
CA GLN A 191 20.50 26.08 -3.37
C GLN A 191 19.09 26.70 -3.29
N GLY A 192 18.45 26.67 -2.12
CA GLY A 192 17.11 27.25 -1.89
C GLY A 192 15.96 26.29 -2.19
N PHE A 193 16.22 25.05 -2.58
CA PHE A 193 15.17 24.07 -2.81
C PHE A 193 14.57 23.56 -1.50
N ARG A 194 13.26 23.32 -1.54
CA ARG A 194 12.46 22.75 -0.45
C ARG A 194 11.64 21.59 -0.99
N ALA A 195 11.42 20.62 -0.12
CA ALA A 195 10.53 19.50 -0.38
C ALA A 195 9.98 18.98 0.94
N THR A 196 8.69 18.66 0.94
CA THR A 196 8.01 18.04 2.07
C THR A 196 8.35 16.55 2.14
N GLU A 197 8.16 15.97 3.32
CA GLU A 197 8.36 14.54 3.55
C GLU A 197 7.47 13.69 2.60
N GLU A 198 6.23 14.10 2.38
CA GLU A 198 5.30 13.35 1.53
C GLU A 198 5.64 13.47 0.04
N GLU A 199 6.09 14.63 -0.45
CA GLU A 199 6.58 14.78 -1.83
C GLU A 199 7.76 13.85 -2.13
N ILE A 200 8.74 13.79 -1.22
CA ILE A 200 9.91 12.92 -1.36
C ILE A 200 9.49 11.44 -1.34
N ARG A 201 8.60 11.06 -0.41
CA ARG A 201 8.12 9.69 -0.30
C ARG A 201 7.38 9.25 -1.57
N GLN A 202 6.41 10.02 -2.03
CA GLN A 202 5.62 9.70 -3.22
C GLN A 202 6.51 9.60 -4.45
N PHE A 203 7.43 10.55 -4.63
CA PHE A 203 8.37 10.52 -5.73
C PHE A 203 9.27 9.27 -5.68
N ALA A 204 9.82 8.93 -4.52
CA ALA A 204 10.67 7.75 -4.38
C ALA A 204 9.90 6.45 -4.69
N VAL A 205 8.69 6.27 -4.15
CA VAL A 205 7.83 5.10 -4.44
C VAL A 205 7.55 4.98 -5.94
N ASN A 206 7.14 6.08 -6.57
CA ASN A 206 6.84 6.12 -8.01
C ASN A 206 8.06 5.85 -8.90
N ASN A 207 9.27 5.93 -8.34
CA ASN A 207 10.53 5.65 -9.01
C ASN A 207 11.21 4.37 -8.50
N GLY A 208 10.43 3.43 -7.94
CA GLY A 208 10.87 2.06 -7.69
C GLY A 208 11.48 1.79 -6.32
N TRP A 209 11.47 2.79 -5.41
CA TRP A 209 11.82 2.53 -4.02
C TRP A 209 10.74 1.68 -3.36
N GLU A 210 11.18 0.72 -2.53
CA GLU A 210 10.26 -0.01 -1.68
C GLU A 210 9.56 0.99 -0.72
N PRO A 211 8.22 0.94 -0.56
CA PRO A 211 7.45 1.92 0.22
C PRO A 211 8.00 2.20 1.63
N VAL A 212 8.41 1.15 2.34
CA VAL A 212 9.02 1.27 3.67
C VAL A 212 10.33 2.06 3.60
N ARG A 213 11.17 1.79 2.59
CA ARG A 213 12.46 2.48 2.38
C ARG A 213 12.29 3.91 1.89
N ALA A 214 11.29 4.17 1.04
CA ALA A 214 10.92 5.52 0.61
C ALA A 214 10.49 6.39 1.79
N LYS A 215 9.74 5.83 2.76
CA LYS A 215 9.37 6.51 3.99
C LYS A 215 10.57 6.83 4.88
N GLU A 216 11.51 5.90 5.02
CA GLU A 216 12.77 6.13 5.74
C GLU A 216 13.60 7.24 5.08
N LEU A 217 13.73 7.22 3.75
CA LEU A 217 14.40 8.27 2.97
C LEU A 217 13.75 9.63 3.23
N ALA A 218 12.42 9.72 3.14
CA ALA A 218 11.68 10.97 3.34
C ALA A 218 11.87 11.52 4.77
N SER A 219 11.74 10.66 5.78
CA SER A 219 11.95 11.03 7.18
C SER A 219 13.39 11.50 7.46
N PHE A 220 14.37 10.86 6.79
CA PHE A 220 15.75 11.29 6.84
C PHE A 220 15.96 12.65 6.16
N ALA A 221 15.41 12.82 4.95
CA ALA A 221 15.54 14.02 4.14
C ALA A 221 14.96 15.26 4.82
N LYS A 222 13.83 15.12 5.52
CA LYS A 222 13.18 16.19 6.30
C LYS A 222 14.14 16.95 7.24
N LYS A 223 15.16 16.26 7.77
CA LYS A 223 16.18 16.87 8.65
C LYS A 223 17.12 17.84 7.90
N TYR A 224 17.24 17.70 6.58
CA TYR A 224 18.26 18.36 5.77
C TYR A 224 17.71 19.24 4.65
N ILE A 225 16.53 18.96 4.09
CA ILE A 225 15.88 19.77 3.03
C ILE A 225 14.57 20.44 3.46
N GLY A 226 13.95 19.93 4.53
CA GLY A 226 12.77 20.51 5.16
C GLY A 226 12.94 21.98 5.55
#